data_AF-A0A2S9FDR4-F1
#
_entry.id   AF-A0A2S9FDR4-F1
#
_cell.length_a   1.000
_cell.length_b   1.000
_cell.length_c   1.000
_cell.angle_alpha   90.00
_cell.angle_beta   90.00
_cell.angle_gamma   90.00
#
_symmetry.space_group_name_H-M   'P 1'
#
loop_
_entity.id
_entity.type
_entity.pdbx_description
1 polymer ?
#
loop_
_entity_poly.entity_id
_entity_poly.type
_entity_poly.pdbx_seq_one_letter_code
_entity_poly.pdbx_strand_id
1 'polypeptide(L)'
;GELADLVRELDDLLACVAGGEDTWADAIAAVAPAYRDSARNMAHYWALRQTDLRDLQVRLADFGLSSLGRSEAHVEASLRLARAAALSLMQSGWRQPEPVGLSRSEGRELLRQNTIDLLGPEPDDRDTRIMVTLPSEAATDPGLAGDLLERGMNIARINCAHDDAQAWRVMAQNVRAAAAATGRTCLIAMDLGGPKLRTGPVQPGPRVVKLRPQRDALGRVITPAQGCLTPQDRQEPAAGPVQLPVPADWLARRRSGETLVVHDARGATRRLTVGDEIPGGTGRLVTAAKTTYVTTGMSMRVLGEHDEVDLGLLPETTQSLVLHAG
;
A
#
# COMPACT_ATOMS: atom_id res chain seq x y z
N GLY A 1 -5.10 23.68 38.16
CA GLY A 1 -4.98 22.52 39.08
C GLY A 1 -5.67 21.40 38.39
N GLU A 2 -5.02 20.24 38.27
CA GLU A 2 -5.23 19.35 37.11
C GLU A 2 -6.70 19.07 36.73
N LEU A 3 -7.57 18.76 37.69
CA LEU A 3 -9.00 18.56 37.42
C LEU A 3 -9.71 19.79 36.82
N ALA A 4 -9.35 21.01 37.25
CA ALA A 4 -9.88 22.25 36.67
C ALA A 4 -9.41 22.45 35.22
N ASP A 5 -8.18 22.03 34.92
CA ASP A 5 -7.62 22.10 33.56
C ASP A 5 -8.31 21.08 32.64
N LEU A 6 -8.53 19.85 33.13
CA LEU A 6 -9.35 18.84 32.44
C LEU A 6 -10.78 19.32 32.15
N VAL A 7 -11.44 19.96 33.12
CA VAL A 7 -12.79 20.52 32.93
C VAL A 7 -12.79 21.58 31.84
N ARG A 8 -11.80 22.48 31.84
CA ARG A 8 -11.66 23.52 30.82
C ARG A 8 -11.47 22.92 29.43
N GLU A 9 -10.63 21.92 29.29
CA GLU A 9 -10.41 21.24 28.00
C GLU A 9 -11.66 20.47 27.53
N LEU A 10 -12.41 19.85 28.44
CA LEU A 10 -13.70 19.24 28.11
C LEU A 10 -14.75 20.29 27.69
N ASP A 11 -14.73 21.48 28.29
CA ASP A 11 -15.57 22.61 27.87
C ASP A 11 -15.17 23.10 26.47
N ASP A 12 -13.87 23.22 26.18
CA ASP A 12 -13.36 23.58 24.86
C ASP A 12 -13.78 22.55 23.80
N LEU A 13 -13.74 21.25 24.13
CA LEU A 13 -14.24 20.19 23.26
C LEU A 13 -15.76 20.25 23.04
N LEU A 14 -16.54 20.55 24.09
CA LEU A 14 -17.99 20.73 23.96
C LEU A 14 -18.34 21.90 23.02
N ALA A 15 -17.58 23.00 23.10
CA ALA A 15 -17.72 24.11 22.17
C ALA A 15 -17.31 23.71 20.74
N CYS A 16 -16.24 22.93 20.59
CA CYS A 16 -15.78 22.42 19.30
C CYS A 16 -16.84 21.54 18.61
N VAL A 17 -17.46 20.59 19.33
CA VAL A 17 -18.48 19.72 18.75
C VAL A 17 -19.76 20.47 18.38
N ALA A 18 -20.13 21.50 19.14
CA ALA A 18 -21.25 22.38 18.79
C ALA A 18 -20.96 23.15 17.49
N GLY A 19 -19.76 23.72 17.33
CA GLY A 19 -19.35 24.37 16.08
C GLY A 19 -19.29 23.41 14.88
N GLY A 20 -19.02 22.12 15.12
CA GLY A 20 -19.13 21.07 14.11
C GLY A 20 -20.56 20.88 13.61
N GLU A 21 -21.54 20.91 14.51
CA GLU A 21 -22.96 20.85 14.13
C GLU A 21 -23.38 22.04 13.27
N ASP A 22 -22.96 23.27 13.63
CA ASP A 22 -23.22 24.47 12.83
C ASP A 22 -22.58 24.37 11.44
N THR A 23 -21.33 23.89 11.36
CA THR A 23 -20.59 23.72 10.10
C THR A 23 -21.32 22.77 9.14
N TRP A 24 -21.95 21.73 9.67
CA TRP A 24 -22.62 20.69 8.88
C TRP A 24 -24.15 20.81 8.89
N ALA A 25 -24.71 21.95 9.32
CA ALA A 25 -26.15 22.11 9.55
C ALA A 25 -27.00 21.78 8.32
N ASP A 26 -26.62 22.30 7.15
CA ASP A 26 -27.33 22.04 5.89
C ASP A 26 -27.30 20.56 5.49
N ALA A 27 -26.14 19.91 5.68
CA ALA A 27 -25.97 18.50 5.38
C ALA A 27 -26.81 17.63 6.33
N ILE A 28 -26.82 17.95 7.63
CA ILE A 28 -27.64 17.27 8.64
C ILE A 28 -29.13 17.44 8.32
N ALA A 29 -29.57 18.63 7.91
CA ALA A 29 -30.95 18.91 7.54
C ALA A 29 -31.42 18.09 6.32
N ALA A 30 -30.50 17.87 5.36
CA ALA A 30 -30.73 17.07 4.15
C ALA A 30 -30.80 15.54 4.42
N VAL A 31 -30.30 15.07 5.56
CA VAL A 31 -30.38 13.65 5.94
C VAL A 31 -31.83 13.27 6.25
N ALA A 32 -32.22 12.05 5.84
CA ALA A 32 -33.54 11.51 6.10
C ALA A 32 -33.86 11.53 7.60
N PRO A 33 -35.10 11.86 8.01
CA PRO A 33 -35.43 12.11 9.42
C PRO A 33 -34.97 11.03 10.40
N ALA A 34 -35.06 9.76 10.02
CA ALA A 34 -34.67 8.61 10.84
C ALA A 34 -33.17 8.55 11.18
N TYR A 35 -32.31 9.23 10.42
CA TYR A 35 -30.85 9.21 10.60
C TYR A 35 -30.27 10.54 11.08
N ARG A 36 -31.10 11.55 11.36
CA ARG A 36 -30.63 12.91 11.71
C ARG A 36 -29.81 12.95 12.99
N ASP A 37 -30.20 12.20 14.02
CA ASP A 37 -29.42 12.13 15.26
C ASP A 37 -28.06 11.45 15.06
N SER A 38 -28.01 10.42 14.19
CA SER A 38 -26.75 9.79 13.80
C SER A 38 -25.88 10.74 12.97
N ALA A 39 -26.47 11.55 12.08
CA ALA A 39 -25.76 12.56 11.29
C ALA A 39 -25.20 13.69 12.16
N ARG A 40 -25.99 14.17 13.13
CA ARG A 40 -25.54 15.12 14.15
C ARG A 40 -24.35 14.56 14.93
N ASN A 41 -24.48 13.34 15.45
CA ASN A 41 -23.39 12.69 16.17
C ASN A 41 -22.15 12.45 15.28
N MET A 42 -22.33 12.19 13.98
CA MET A 42 -21.21 12.12 13.02
C MET A 42 -20.49 13.47 12.88
N ALA A 43 -21.22 14.60 12.85
CA ALA A 43 -20.61 15.93 12.85
C ALA A 43 -19.85 16.20 14.16
N HIS A 44 -20.40 15.80 15.31
CA HIS A 44 -19.70 15.88 16.59
C HIS A 44 -18.42 15.02 16.59
N TYR A 45 -18.49 13.79 16.07
CA TYR A 45 -17.33 12.90 15.97
C TYR A 45 -16.26 13.43 15.01
N TRP A 46 -16.68 14.01 13.88
CA TRP A 46 -15.78 14.68 12.95
C TRP A 46 -15.04 15.83 13.61
N ALA A 47 -15.74 16.71 14.34
CA ALA A 47 -15.15 17.83 15.06
C ALA A 47 -14.18 17.36 16.15
N LEU A 48 -14.57 16.34 16.92
CA LEU A 48 -13.72 15.71 17.94
C LEU A 48 -12.40 15.20 17.32
N ARG A 49 -12.46 14.58 16.13
CA ARG A 49 -11.30 14.04 15.41
C ARG A 49 -10.38 15.11 14.80
N GLN A 50 -10.78 16.37 14.77
CA GLN A 50 -9.91 17.49 14.41
C GLN A 50 -8.96 17.89 15.55
N THR A 51 -9.15 17.35 16.76
CA THR A 51 -8.36 17.66 17.95
C THR A 51 -7.48 16.48 18.35
N ASP A 52 -6.23 16.75 18.73
CA ASP A 52 -5.36 15.71 19.31
C ASP A 52 -5.73 15.46 20.77
N LEU A 53 -6.38 14.31 21.02
CA LEU A 53 -6.89 13.96 22.34
C LEU A 53 -5.89 13.18 23.20
N ARG A 54 -4.73 12.76 22.68
CA ARG A 54 -3.89 11.74 23.33
C ARG A 54 -3.49 12.13 24.75
N ASP A 55 -3.08 13.38 24.94
CA ASP A 55 -2.68 13.90 26.24
C ASP A 55 -3.88 13.98 27.21
N LEU A 56 -5.00 14.55 26.76
CA LEU A 56 -6.24 14.62 27.54
C LEU A 56 -6.72 13.23 27.97
N GLN A 57 -6.67 12.23 27.08
CA GLN A 57 -7.11 10.87 27.36
C GLN A 57 -6.30 10.20 28.46
N VAL A 58 -4.98 10.41 28.47
CA VAL A 58 -4.09 9.91 29.52
C VAL A 58 -4.45 10.57 30.85
N ARG A 59 -4.55 11.90 30.87
CA ARG A 59 -4.86 12.65 32.09
C ARG A 59 -6.25 12.34 32.64
N LEU A 60 -7.26 12.15 31.80
CA LEU A 60 -8.58 11.66 32.24
C LEU A 60 -8.48 10.27 32.90
N ALA A 61 -7.73 9.35 32.29
CA ALA A 61 -7.55 7.99 32.81
C ALA A 61 -6.81 7.98 34.16
N ASP A 62 -5.86 8.89 34.39
CA ASP A 62 -5.15 9.03 35.67
C ASP A 62 -6.08 9.38 36.84
N PHE A 63 -7.23 10.02 36.56
CA PHE A 63 -8.29 10.28 37.55
C PHE A 63 -9.40 9.22 37.56
N GLY A 64 -9.23 8.10 36.82
CA GLY A 64 -10.25 7.05 36.70
C GLY A 64 -11.47 7.44 35.86
N LEU A 65 -11.38 8.53 35.10
CA LEU A 65 -12.44 8.99 34.20
C LEU A 65 -12.38 8.25 32.86
N SER A 66 -13.48 8.31 32.11
CA SER A 66 -13.53 7.75 30.76
C SER A 66 -12.50 8.43 29.86
N SER A 67 -11.65 7.65 29.18
CA SER A 67 -10.71 8.14 28.15
C SER A 67 -11.40 8.45 26.82
N LEU A 68 -12.74 8.46 26.76
CA LEU A 68 -13.54 8.74 25.57
C LEU A 68 -13.32 7.76 24.39
N GLY A 69 -12.54 6.69 24.57
CA GLY A 69 -12.22 5.74 23.49
C GLY A 69 -13.37 4.85 23.00
N ARG A 70 -14.60 5.10 23.47
CA ARG A 70 -15.83 4.42 23.02
C ARG A 70 -17.00 5.39 22.81
N SER A 71 -16.69 6.67 22.57
CA SER A 71 -17.69 7.74 22.45
C SER A 71 -18.23 7.93 21.04
N GLU A 72 -17.79 7.12 20.05
CA GLU A 72 -18.03 7.35 18.62
C GLU A 72 -19.52 7.47 18.27
N ALA A 73 -20.38 6.73 18.98
CA ALA A 73 -21.83 6.71 18.75
C ALA A 73 -22.62 7.74 19.58
N HIS A 74 -21.95 8.51 20.47
CA HIS A 74 -22.59 9.37 21.48
C HIS A 74 -21.59 10.38 22.05
N VAL A 75 -21.02 11.20 21.18
CA VAL A 75 -19.88 12.08 21.49
C VAL A 75 -20.22 13.13 22.53
N GLU A 76 -21.26 13.93 22.29
CA GLU A 76 -21.65 15.02 23.21
C GLU A 76 -22.02 14.48 24.60
N ALA A 77 -22.82 13.41 24.65
CA ALA A 77 -23.21 12.77 25.90
C ALA A 77 -21.98 12.28 26.69
N SER A 78 -20.98 11.70 26.02
CA SER A 78 -19.73 11.24 26.65
C SER A 78 -18.91 12.39 27.22
N LEU A 79 -18.78 13.50 26.48
CA LEU A 79 -18.06 14.69 26.92
C LEU A 79 -18.74 15.33 28.13
N ARG A 80 -20.07 15.49 28.11
CA ARG A 80 -20.83 16.03 29.25
C ARG A 80 -20.73 15.15 30.49
N LEU A 81 -20.75 13.83 30.34
CA LEU A 81 -20.58 12.88 31.44
C LEU A 81 -19.16 12.94 32.03
N ALA A 82 -18.13 12.95 31.18
CA ALA A 82 -16.74 13.10 31.63
C ALA A 82 -16.53 14.41 32.38
N ARG A 83 -17.12 15.50 31.87
CA ARG A 83 -17.08 16.82 32.50
C ARG A 83 -17.80 16.83 33.85
N ALA A 84 -19.00 16.27 33.94
CA ALA A 84 -19.75 16.18 35.19
C ALA A 84 -18.99 15.35 36.24
N ALA A 85 -18.35 14.27 35.81
CA ALA A 85 -17.52 13.43 36.68
C ALA A 85 -16.30 14.20 37.20
N ALA A 86 -15.55 14.89 36.32
CA ALA A 86 -14.42 15.73 36.71
C ALA A 86 -14.84 16.83 37.70
N LEU A 87 -15.97 17.51 37.47
CA LEU A 87 -16.53 18.50 38.39
C LEU A 87 -16.89 17.90 39.75
N SER A 88 -17.44 16.68 39.80
CA SER A 88 -17.80 16.00 41.04
C SER A 88 -16.59 15.53 41.87
N LEU A 89 -15.41 15.42 41.25
CA LEU A 89 -14.16 15.19 41.98
C LEU A 89 -13.63 16.47 42.61
N MET A 90 -13.96 17.63 42.04
CA MET A 90 -13.59 18.96 42.58
C MET A 90 -14.57 19.48 43.62
N GLN A 91 -15.86 19.17 43.46
CA GLN A 91 -16.96 19.66 44.28
C GLN A 91 -17.66 18.50 44.97
N SER A 92 -18.05 18.66 46.23
CA SER A 92 -18.85 17.63 46.91
C SER A 92 -20.23 17.50 46.27
N GLY A 93 -20.41 16.52 45.38
CA GLY A 93 -21.72 16.11 44.86
C GLY A 93 -21.72 15.73 43.37
N TRP A 94 -22.37 14.62 43.06
CA TRP A 94 -22.69 14.24 41.69
C TRP A 94 -23.94 14.99 41.20
N ARG A 95 -23.85 15.61 40.02
CA ARG A 95 -25.00 16.16 39.30
C ARG A 95 -25.04 15.52 37.92
N GLN A 96 -26.06 14.71 37.69
CA GLN A 96 -26.25 14.08 36.39
C GLN A 96 -26.51 15.18 35.33
N PRO A 97 -25.75 15.20 34.22
CA PRO A 97 -26.02 16.14 33.15
C PRO A 97 -27.36 15.82 32.49
N GLU A 98 -28.05 16.85 31.99
CA GLU A 98 -29.25 16.69 31.18
C GLU A 98 -28.95 15.78 29.97
N PRO A 99 -29.84 14.81 29.66
CA PRO A 99 -29.71 14.00 28.47
C PRO A 99 -29.66 14.86 27.21
N VAL A 100 -28.66 14.63 26.35
CA VAL A 100 -28.51 15.32 25.07
C VAL A 100 -28.04 14.36 24.00
N GLY A 101 -28.50 14.60 22.77
CA GLY A 101 -28.17 13.77 21.62
C GLY A 101 -28.48 12.30 21.88
N LEU A 102 -27.68 11.42 21.27
CA LEU A 102 -27.77 9.98 21.48
C LEU A 102 -27.11 9.60 22.81
N SER A 103 -27.82 8.86 23.65
CA SER A 103 -27.21 8.17 24.79
C SER A 103 -26.34 7.00 24.32
N ARG A 104 -25.50 6.49 25.23
CA ARG A 104 -24.69 5.29 24.99
C ARG A 104 -25.52 4.07 24.60
N SER A 105 -26.68 3.88 25.24
CA SER A 105 -27.58 2.77 24.95
C SER A 105 -28.25 2.92 23.59
N GLU A 106 -28.74 4.13 23.26
CA GLU A 106 -29.38 4.40 21.97
C GLU A 106 -28.39 4.29 20.83
N GLY A 107 -27.18 4.85 20.96
CA GLY A 107 -26.13 4.75 19.95
C GLY A 107 -25.73 3.30 19.68
N ARG A 108 -25.62 2.46 20.72
CA ARG A 108 -25.34 1.02 20.57
C ARG A 108 -26.48 0.30 19.84
N GLU A 109 -27.71 0.60 20.19
CA GLU A 109 -28.89 -0.05 19.60
C GLU A 109 -29.09 0.35 18.14
N LEU A 110 -28.93 1.64 17.81
CA LEU A 110 -28.96 2.11 16.43
C LEU A 110 -27.86 1.49 15.59
N LEU A 111 -26.63 1.39 16.11
CA LEU A 111 -25.53 0.73 15.40
C LEU A 111 -25.85 -0.75 15.13
N ARG A 112 -26.40 -1.46 16.14
CA ARG A 112 -26.80 -2.87 16.00
C ARG A 112 -27.89 -3.02 14.93
N GLN A 113 -28.93 -2.20 14.98
CA GLN A 113 -30.04 -2.26 14.03
C GLN A 113 -29.58 -1.94 12.61
N ASN A 114 -28.83 -0.84 12.42
CA ASN A 114 -28.28 -0.46 11.12
C ASN A 114 -27.34 -1.55 10.55
N THR A 115 -26.57 -2.22 11.42
CA THR A 115 -25.72 -3.35 11.02
C THR A 115 -26.55 -4.51 10.50
N ILE A 116 -27.68 -4.83 11.15
CA ILE A 116 -28.58 -5.90 10.70
C ILE A 116 -29.25 -5.53 9.38
N ASP A 117 -29.74 -4.30 9.27
CA ASP A 117 -30.44 -3.83 8.08
C ASP A 117 -29.52 -3.78 6.86
N LEU A 118 -28.24 -3.43 7.05
CA LEU A 118 -27.25 -3.33 5.98
C LEU A 118 -26.56 -4.65 5.65
N LEU A 119 -26.15 -5.41 6.67
CA LEU A 119 -25.26 -6.58 6.52
C LEU A 119 -25.97 -7.92 6.76
N GLY A 120 -27.26 -7.90 7.10
CA GLY A 120 -28.03 -9.08 7.46
C GLY A 120 -27.91 -9.46 8.94
N PRO A 121 -28.67 -10.47 9.39
CA PRO A 121 -28.74 -10.89 10.80
C PRO A 121 -27.37 -11.34 11.34
N GLU A 122 -27.28 -11.39 12.67
CA GLU A 122 -26.14 -11.98 13.37
C GLU A 122 -26.09 -13.49 13.12
N PRO A 123 -24.92 -14.06 12.78
CA PRO A 123 -24.73 -15.51 12.82
C PRO A 123 -24.94 -16.05 14.25
N ASP A 124 -25.43 -17.28 14.37
CA ASP A 124 -25.73 -17.89 15.67
C ASP A 124 -24.48 -18.06 16.58
N ASP A 125 -23.28 -18.11 15.98
CA ASP A 125 -22.01 -18.41 16.64
C ASP A 125 -21.14 -17.17 16.93
N ARG A 126 -21.52 -15.98 16.44
CA ARG A 126 -20.71 -14.74 16.57
C ARG A 126 -21.48 -13.46 16.23
N ASP A 127 -21.01 -12.34 16.78
CA ASP A 127 -21.59 -11.02 16.47
C ASP A 127 -21.13 -10.43 15.11
N THR A 128 -19.99 -10.90 14.58
CA THR A 128 -19.33 -10.31 13.40
C THR A 128 -19.70 -11.01 12.08
N ARG A 129 -19.97 -10.23 11.04
CA ARG A 129 -20.19 -10.73 9.67
C ARG A 129 -18.87 -10.76 8.90
N ILE A 130 -18.63 -11.85 8.17
CA ILE A 130 -17.43 -12.04 7.36
C ILE A 130 -17.77 -11.73 5.90
N MET A 131 -17.12 -10.69 5.35
CA MET A 131 -17.16 -10.37 3.93
C MET A 131 -15.92 -10.93 3.24
N VAL A 132 -16.12 -11.74 2.21
CA VAL A 132 -15.03 -12.32 1.41
C VAL A 132 -15.04 -11.71 0.03
N THR A 133 -13.89 -11.20 -0.42
CA THR A 133 -13.74 -10.80 -1.82
C THR A 133 -13.56 -12.05 -2.66
N LEU A 134 -14.48 -12.30 -3.57
CA LEU A 134 -14.42 -13.46 -4.43
C LEU A 134 -13.24 -13.31 -5.40
N PRO A 135 -12.40 -14.35 -5.55
CA PRO A 135 -11.38 -14.37 -6.57
C PRO A 135 -12.00 -14.77 -7.93
N SER A 136 -11.28 -14.57 -9.04
CA SER A 136 -11.78 -14.86 -10.39
C SER A 136 -12.24 -16.31 -10.56
N GLU A 137 -11.59 -17.25 -9.84
CA GLU A 137 -11.92 -18.68 -9.80
C GLU A 137 -13.35 -18.95 -9.32
N ALA A 138 -13.97 -18.04 -8.55
CA ALA A 138 -15.37 -18.20 -8.14
C ALA A 138 -16.37 -18.16 -9.32
N ALA A 139 -15.93 -17.70 -10.51
CA ALA A 139 -16.71 -17.78 -11.73
C ALA A 139 -16.56 -19.13 -12.46
N THR A 140 -15.54 -19.92 -12.18
CA THR A 140 -15.25 -21.17 -12.90
C THR A 140 -15.34 -22.42 -12.04
N ASP A 141 -15.22 -22.28 -10.72
CA ASP A 141 -15.41 -23.34 -9.73
C ASP A 141 -16.70 -23.13 -8.93
N PRO A 142 -17.78 -23.89 -9.22
CA PRO A 142 -19.03 -23.80 -8.48
C PRO A 142 -18.93 -24.23 -7.01
N GLY A 143 -17.93 -25.05 -6.64
CA GLY A 143 -17.76 -25.56 -5.27
C GLY A 143 -17.21 -24.52 -4.31
N LEU A 144 -16.35 -23.62 -4.81
CA LEU A 144 -15.65 -22.62 -3.99
C LEU A 144 -16.59 -21.76 -3.14
N ALA A 145 -17.71 -21.32 -3.70
CA ALA A 145 -18.68 -20.52 -2.95
C ALA A 145 -19.25 -21.29 -1.75
N GLY A 146 -19.57 -22.59 -1.94
CA GLY A 146 -20.06 -23.47 -0.88
C GLY A 146 -19.06 -23.63 0.26
N ASP A 147 -17.81 -23.91 -0.07
CA ASP A 147 -16.73 -24.04 0.91
C ASP A 147 -16.55 -22.76 1.76
N LEU A 148 -16.66 -21.59 1.12
CA LEU A 148 -16.58 -20.29 1.81
C LEU A 148 -17.78 -20.05 2.72
N LEU A 149 -18.99 -20.39 2.28
CA LEU A 149 -20.22 -20.32 3.06
C LEU A 149 -20.15 -21.21 4.30
N GLU A 150 -19.69 -22.45 4.16
CA GLU A 150 -19.53 -23.41 5.26
C GLU A 150 -18.54 -22.90 6.32
N ARG A 151 -17.46 -22.24 5.87
CA ARG A 151 -16.44 -21.62 6.71
C ARG A 151 -16.83 -20.26 7.31
N GLY A 152 -18.05 -19.79 7.04
CA GLY A 152 -18.64 -18.64 7.73
C GLY A 152 -18.71 -17.34 6.91
N MET A 153 -18.51 -17.37 5.58
CA MET A 153 -18.80 -16.20 4.75
C MET A 153 -20.28 -15.79 4.87
N ASN A 154 -20.52 -14.50 5.15
CA ASN A 154 -21.86 -13.90 5.20
C ASN A 154 -22.13 -12.98 4.01
N ILE A 155 -21.07 -12.40 3.44
CA ILE A 155 -21.18 -11.47 2.32
C ILE A 155 -20.11 -11.81 1.28
N ALA A 156 -20.55 -12.09 0.06
CA ALA A 156 -19.67 -12.24 -1.09
C ALA A 156 -19.47 -10.87 -1.76
N ARG A 157 -18.26 -10.33 -1.66
CA ARG A 157 -17.85 -9.10 -2.35
C ARG A 157 -17.36 -9.45 -3.75
N ILE A 158 -18.03 -8.92 -4.77
CA ILE A 158 -17.60 -8.98 -6.17
C ILE A 158 -16.92 -7.65 -6.50
N ASN A 159 -15.60 -7.69 -6.68
CA ASN A 159 -14.82 -6.50 -6.98
C ASN A 159 -14.83 -6.20 -8.48
N CYS A 160 -15.69 -5.28 -8.90
CA CYS A 160 -15.88 -4.89 -10.30
C CYS A 160 -14.72 -4.06 -10.86
N ALA A 161 -13.64 -3.90 -10.09
CA ALA A 161 -12.35 -3.41 -10.57
C ALA A 161 -11.62 -4.40 -11.49
N HIS A 162 -12.01 -5.67 -11.44
CA HIS A 162 -11.42 -6.82 -12.13
C HIS A 162 -12.52 -7.66 -12.77
N ASP A 163 -12.13 -8.57 -13.66
CA ASP A 163 -13.04 -9.43 -14.42
C ASP A 163 -14.08 -8.64 -15.25
N ASP A 164 -15.12 -9.32 -15.70
CA ASP A 164 -16.18 -8.74 -16.52
C ASP A 164 -17.59 -9.10 -16.01
N ALA A 165 -18.59 -8.47 -16.62
CA ALA A 165 -19.99 -8.65 -16.25
C ALA A 165 -20.51 -10.09 -16.41
N GLN A 166 -19.89 -10.91 -17.27
CA GLN A 166 -20.24 -12.32 -17.41
C GLN A 166 -19.72 -13.10 -16.21
N ALA A 167 -18.45 -12.92 -15.85
CA ALA A 167 -17.85 -13.54 -14.68
C ALA A 167 -18.57 -13.16 -13.39
N TRP A 168 -18.87 -11.88 -13.17
CA TRP A 168 -19.62 -11.41 -11.98
C TRP A 168 -21.01 -12.05 -11.88
N ARG A 169 -21.70 -12.24 -13.03
CA ARG A 169 -23.00 -12.91 -13.05
C ARG A 169 -22.88 -14.37 -12.63
N VAL A 170 -21.85 -15.08 -13.10
CA VAL A 170 -21.62 -16.48 -12.72
C VAL A 170 -21.26 -16.58 -11.24
N MET A 171 -20.37 -15.71 -10.72
CA MET A 171 -20.06 -15.65 -9.30
C MET A 171 -21.33 -15.47 -8.45
N ALA A 172 -22.17 -14.51 -8.81
CA ALA A 172 -23.43 -14.25 -8.12
C ALA A 172 -24.39 -15.45 -8.18
N GLN A 173 -24.45 -16.15 -9.31
CA GLN A 173 -25.24 -17.38 -9.45
C GLN A 173 -24.71 -18.51 -8.57
N ASN A 174 -23.39 -18.72 -8.55
CA ASN A 174 -22.74 -19.74 -7.72
C ASN A 174 -22.98 -19.47 -6.23
N VAL A 175 -22.85 -18.22 -5.77
CA VAL A 175 -23.15 -17.83 -4.38
C VAL A 175 -24.60 -18.12 -4.03
N ARG A 176 -25.56 -17.77 -4.90
CA ARG A 176 -26.99 -18.03 -4.66
C ARG A 176 -27.30 -19.53 -4.64
N ALA A 177 -26.72 -20.30 -5.55
CA ALA A 177 -26.90 -21.75 -5.60
C ALA A 177 -26.33 -22.42 -4.35
N ALA A 178 -25.12 -22.03 -3.93
CA ALA A 178 -24.48 -22.54 -2.71
C ALA A 178 -25.24 -22.16 -1.43
N ALA A 179 -25.75 -20.91 -1.35
CA ALA A 179 -26.60 -20.47 -0.25
C ALA A 179 -27.88 -21.33 -0.15
N ALA A 180 -28.55 -21.58 -1.28
CA ALA A 180 -29.72 -22.45 -1.34
C ALA A 180 -29.41 -23.90 -0.95
N ALA A 181 -28.27 -24.45 -1.40
CA ALA A 181 -27.88 -25.83 -1.11
C ALA A 181 -27.49 -26.04 0.37
N THR A 182 -26.86 -25.04 0.99
CA THR A 182 -26.41 -25.11 2.40
C THR A 182 -27.46 -24.63 3.41
N GLY A 183 -28.56 -24.03 2.94
CA GLY A 183 -29.57 -23.40 3.81
C GLY A 183 -29.08 -22.15 4.53
N ARG A 184 -27.95 -21.57 4.10
CA ARG A 184 -27.34 -20.37 4.69
C ARG A 184 -27.70 -19.14 3.90
N THR A 185 -27.77 -17.99 4.55
CA THR A 185 -27.93 -16.69 3.89
C THR A 185 -26.56 -16.11 3.53
N CYS A 186 -26.43 -15.52 2.33
CA CYS A 186 -25.26 -14.75 1.95
C CYS A 186 -25.66 -13.58 1.07
N LEU A 187 -25.29 -12.37 1.50
CA LEU A 187 -25.47 -11.17 0.69
C LEU A 187 -24.40 -11.11 -0.41
N ILE A 188 -24.70 -10.39 -1.48
CA ILE A 188 -23.75 -10.11 -2.56
C ILE A 188 -23.52 -8.60 -2.60
N ALA A 189 -22.28 -8.18 -2.35
CA ALA A 189 -21.86 -6.79 -2.41
C ALA A 189 -21.11 -6.54 -3.72
N MET A 190 -21.69 -5.70 -4.59
CA MET A 190 -21.05 -5.26 -5.84
C MET A 190 -20.19 -4.04 -5.56
N ASP A 191 -18.87 -4.20 -5.57
CA ASP A 191 -17.92 -3.11 -5.33
C ASP A 191 -17.45 -2.52 -6.66
N LEU A 192 -17.92 -1.31 -6.97
CA LEU A 192 -17.61 -0.64 -8.22
C LEU A 192 -16.18 -0.10 -8.19
N GLY A 193 -15.42 -0.34 -9.28
CA GLY A 193 -14.01 0.03 -9.33
C GLY A 193 -13.70 1.53 -9.16
N GLY A 194 -14.70 2.40 -9.35
CA GLY A 194 -14.59 3.85 -9.14
C GLY A 194 -13.55 4.55 -10.04
N PRO A 195 -13.36 5.86 -9.87
CA PRO A 195 -12.28 6.59 -10.53
C PRO A 195 -10.93 6.10 -9.99
N LYS A 196 -10.10 5.55 -10.88
CA LYS A 196 -8.77 5.06 -10.55
C LYS A 196 -7.71 5.98 -11.14
N LEU A 197 -6.96 6.65 -10.26
CA LEU A 197 -5.68 7.22 -10.66
C LEU A 197 -4.71 6.06 -10.90
N ARG A 198 -4.13 6.02 -12.08
CA ARG A 198 -3.10 5.07 -12.48
C ARG A 198 -1.96 5.86 -13.08
N THR A 199 -0.74 5.44 -12.80
CA THR A 199 0.39 5.92 -13.57
C THR A 199 0.27 5.40 -15.00
N GLY A 200 0.76 6.16 -15.97
CA GLY A 200 1.11 5.57 -17.26
C GLY A 200 2.23 4.52 -17.11
N PRO A 201 2.59 3.81 -18.19
CA PRO A 201 3.78 2.98 -18.19
C PRO A 201 5.01 3.81 -17.80
N VAL A 202 5.90 3.22 -17.01
CA VAL A 202 7.20 3.81 -16.71
C VAL A 202 8.02 3.79 -18.01
N GLN A 203 8.55 4.94 -18.42
CA GLN A 203 9.37 5.01 -19.62
C GLN A 203 10.66 4.19 -19.45
N PRO A 204 11.10 3.46 -20.47
CA PRO A 204 12.38 2.77 -20.42
C PRO A 204 13.51 3.80 -20.30
N GLY A 205 14.47 3.49 -19.46
CA GLY A 205 15.65 4.31 -19.24
C GLY A 205 16.77 4.00 -20.22
N PRO A 206 17.89 4.73 -20.11
CA PRO A 206 19.04 4.52 -20.99
C PRO A 206 19.56 3.07 -20.92
N ARG A 207 20.03 2.57 -22.06
CA ARG A 207 20.67 1.24 -22.14
C ARG A 207 22.13 1.33 -21.72
N VAL A 208 22.34 1.36 -20.40
CA VAL A 208 23.64 1.55 -19.77
C VAL A 208 23.85 0.55 -18.63
N VAL A 209 25.02 -0.06 -18.59
CA VAL A 209 25.44 -0.93 -17.49
C VAL A 209 26.64 -0.34 -16.75
N LYS A 210 26.67 -0.52 -15.43
CA LYS A 210 27.74 -0.01 -14.56
C LYS A 210 28.61 -1.15 -14.06
N LEU A 211 29.83 -1.24 -14.58
CA LEU A 211 30.87 -2.09 -14.02
C LEU A 211 31.46 -1.37 -12.80
N ARG A 212 31.24 -1.89 -11.59
CA ARG A 212 31.71 -1.28 -10.33
C ARG A 212 32.73 -2.18 -9.63
N PRO A 213 33.97 -1.73 -9.41
CA PRO A 213 34.92 -2.45 -8.58
C PRO A 213 34.54 -2.33 -7.10
N GLN A 214 34.83 -3.36 -6.32
CA GLN A 214 34.74 -3.31 -4.87
C GLN A 214 36.01 -2.67 -4.31
N ARG A 215 35.84 -1.75 -3.37
CA ARG A 215 36.95 -0.99 -2.76
C ARG A 215 36.88 -1.06 -1.24
N ASP A 216 38.04 -1.02 -0.60
CA ASP A 216 38.17 -0.88 0.86
C ASP A 216 37.85 0.55 1.33
N ALA A 217 37.89 0.77 2.64
CA ALA A 217 37.68 2.08 3.26
C ALA A 217 38.73 3.14 2.83
N LEU A 218 39.90 2.70 2.32
CA LEU A 218 40.96 3.56 1.79
C LEU A 218 40.83 3.81 0.28
N GLY A 219 39.80 3.27 -0.37
CA GLY A 219 39.56 3.42 -1.81
C GLY A 219 40.41 2.52 -2.70
N ARG A 220 41.17 1.57 -2.15
CA ARG A 220 41.95 0.57 -2.90
C ARG A 220 41.02 -0.51 -3.43
N VAL A 221 41.28 -1.00 -4.64
CA VAL A 221 40.45 -2.04 -5.28
C VAL A 221 40.73 -3.38 -4.60
N ILE A 222 39.70 -3.97 -4.00
CA ILE A 222 39.72 -5.34 -3.45
C ILE A 222 39.40 -6.32 -4.57
N THR A 223 38.31 -6.06 -5.29
CA THR A 223 37.82 -6.89 -6.39
C THR A 223 37.59 -5.99 -7.60
N PRO A 224 38.22 -6.27 -8.75
CA PRO A 224 37.97 -5.48 -9.96
C PRO A 224 36.51 -5.63 -10.39
N ALA A 225 36.00 -4.63 -11.10
CA ALA A 225 34.68 -4.75 -11.71
C ALA A 225 34.72 -5.89 -12.73
N GLN A 226 33.66 -6.69 -12.80
CA GLN A 226 33.56 -7.81 -13.72
C GLN A 226 32.40 -7.62 -14.70
N GLY A 227 32.65 -7.93 -15.97
CA GLY A 227 31.65 -8.09 -17.02
C GLY A 227 32.00 -9.30 -17.88
N CYS A 228 31.13 -9.68 -18.79
CA CYS A 228 31.36 -10.78 -19.72
C CYS A 228 31.10 -10.33 -21.15
N LEU A 229 32.08 -10.50 -22.03
CA LEU A 229 31.87 -10.37 -23.46
C LEU A 229 31.14 -11.60 -23.98
N THR A 230 29.96 -11.41 -24.57
CA THR A 230 29.14 -12.51 -25.11
C THR A 230 28.85 -12.33 -26.59
N PRO A 231 28.61 -13.42 -27.34
CA PRO A 231 28.12 -13.32 -28.71
C PRO A 231 26.74 -12.63 -28.73
N GLN A 232 26.61 -11.57 -29.54
CA GLN A 232 25.36 -10.80 -29.64
C GLN A 232 24.14 -11.64 -30.05
N ASP A 233 24.35 -12.69 -30.84
CA ASP A 233 23.27 -13.56 -31.36
C ASP A 233 22.83 -14.65 -30.37
N ARG A 234 23.40 -14.68 -29.16
CA ARG A 234 23.02 -15.64 -28.11
C ARG A 234 22.68 -14.93 -26.81
N GLN A 235 21.51 -15.26 -26.29
CA GLN A 235 21.06 -14.80 -24.98
C GLN A 235 21.52 -15.81 -23.92
N GLU A 236 22.58 -15.46 -23.18
CA GLU A 236 23.04 -16.26 -22.04
C GLU A 236 22.18 -16.01 -20.77
N PRO A 237 22.13 -16.96 -19.83
CA PRO A 237 21.32 -16.84 -18.61
C PRO A 237 21.63 -15.57 -17.81
N ALA A 238 20.59 -14.96 -17.22
CA ALA A 238 20.69 -13.72 -16.45
C ALA A 238 21.49 -13.83 -15.15
N ALA A 239 21.82 -15.05 -14.70
CA ALA A 239 22.61 -15.30 -13.50
C ALA A 239 24.10 -15.29 -13.84
N GLY A 240 24.77 -14.16 -13.61
CA GLY A 240 26.20 -14.02 -13.88
C GLY A 240 26.71 -12.58 -13.85
N PRO A 241 28.00 -12.35 -14.19
CA PRO A 241 28.55 -11.01 -14.41
C PRO A 241 27.79 -10.26 -15.52
N VAL A 242 27.88 -8.92 -15.50
CA VAL A 242 27.19 -8.05 -16.46
C VAL A 242 27.55 -8.43 -17.90
N GLN A 243 26.54 -8.75 -18.71
CA GLN A 243 26.72 -9.17 -20.10
C GLN A 243 26.99 -7.97 -21.02
N LEU A 244 28.00 -8.10 -21.88
CA LEU A 244 28.50 -7.12 -22.82
C LEU A 244 28.50 -7.75 -24.23
N PRO A 245 27.37 -7.67 -24.96
CA PRO A 245 27.23 -8.35 -26.24
C PRO A 245 28.13 -7.73 -27.31
N VAL A 246 28.83 -8.56 -28.08
CA VAL A 246 29.69 -8.19 -29.22
C VAL A 246 29.54 -9.20 -30.36
N PRO A 247 29.86 -8.82 -31.62
CA PRO A 247 29.98 -9.76 -32.74
C PRO A 247 30.82 -11.00 -32.42
N ALA A 248 30.31 -12.17 -32.79
CA ALA A 248 30.90 -13.47 -32.42
C ALA A 248 32.28 -13.70 -33.07
N ASP A 249 32.46 -13.23 -34.30
CA ASP A 249 33.71 -13.27 -35.06
C ASP A 249 34.80 -12.42 -34.38
N TRP A 250 34.45 -11.22 -33.91
CA TRP A 250 35.36 -10.37 -33.15
C TRP A 250 35.73 -11.00 -31.81
N LEU A 251 34.76 -11.57 -31.08
CA LEU A 251 35.00 -12.23 -29.80
C LEU A 251 35.92 -13.46 -29.93
N ALA A 252 35.78 -14.24 -31.01
CA ALA A 252 36.60 -15.42 -31.27
C ALA A 252 38.10 -15.11 -31.44
N ARG A 253 38.45 -13.87 -31.82
CA ARG A 253 39.85 -13.43 -31.95
C ARG A 253 40.49 -13.00 -30.62
N ARG A 254 39.68 -12.78 -29.58
CA ARG A 254 40.14 -12.24 -28.29
C ARG A 254 40.89 -13.28 -27.47
N ARG A 255 41.95 -12.84 -26.79
CA ARG A 255 42.81 -13.68 -25.96
C ARG A 255 42.92 -13.15 -24.54
N SER A 256 43.11 -14.06 -23.57
CA SER A 256 43.37 -13.70 -22.17
C SER A 256 44.63 -12.83 -22.08
N GLY A 257 44.57 -11.73 -21.32
CA GLY A 257 45.62 -10.72 -21.18
C GLY A 257 45.50 -9.51 -22.12
N GLU A 258 44.66 -9.56 -23.15
CA GLU A 258 44.41 -8.40 -24.02
C GLU A 258 43.78 -7.24 -23.23
N THR A 259 44.13 -6.00 -23.62
CA THR A 259 43.53 -4.80 -23.04
C THR A 259 42.62 -4.12 -24.05
N LEU A 260 41.35 -3.97 -23.70
CA LEU A 260 40.38 -3.19 -24.46
C LEU A 260 40.32 -1.76 -23.92
N VAL A 261 40.36 -0.79 -24.82
CA VAL A 261 40.20 0.63 -24.53
C VAL A 261 38.78 1.03 -24.90
N VAL A 262 38.07 1.65 -23.95
CA VAL A 262 36.73 2.20 -24.16
C VAL A 262 36.67 3.63 -23.66
N HIS A 263 35.82 4.44 -24.28
CA HIS A 263 35.44 5.75 -23.75
C HIS A 263 34.09 5.58 -23.05
N ASP A 264 34.07 5.64 -21.72
CA ASP A 264 32.85 5.37 -20.95
C ASP A 264 31.77 6.44 -21.20
N ALA A 265 30.54 6.21 -20.74
CA ALA A 265 29.41 7.14 -20.94
C ALA A 265 29.65 8.57 -20.39
N ARG A 266 30.71 8.78 -19.61
CA ARG A 266 31.13 10.09 -19.08
C ARG A 266 32.30 10.70 -19.87
N GLY A 267 32.65 10.11 -21.01
CA GLY A 267 33.77 10.52 -21.87
C GLY A 267 35.15 10.08 -21.35
N ALA A 268 35.22 9.33 -20.27
CA ALA A 268 36.49 9.02 -19.63
C ALA A 268 37.08 7.72 -20.16
N THR A 269 38.35 7.73 -20.56
CA THR A 269 39.03 6.52 -21.06
C THR A 269 39.16 5.46 -19.96
N ARG A 270 38.77 4.23 -20.29
CA ARG A 270 38.85 3.06 -19.42
C ARG A 270 39.56 1.92 -20.14
N ARG A 271 40.20 1.07 -19.34
CA ARG A 271 40.90 -0.12 -19.79
C ARG A 271 40.21 -1.32 -19.17
N LEU A 272 39.81 -2.27 -20.00
CA LEU A 272 39.25 -3.55 -19.60
C LEU A 272 40.25 -4.64 -19.96
N THR A 273 40.58 -5.51 -19.03
CA THR A 273 41.48 -6.64 -19.28
C THR A 273 40.65 -7.87 -19.60
N VAL A 274 40.88 -8.48 -20.75
CA VAL A 274 40.27 -9.74 -21.16
C VAL A 274 40.88 -10.87 -20.33
N GLY A 275 40.02 -11.65 -19.68
CA GLY A 275 40.39 -12.84 -18.92
C GLY A 275 39.99 -14.12 -19.65
N ASP A 276 39.83 -15.17 -18.87
CA ASP A 276 39.54 -16.51 -19.38
C ASP A 276 38.09 -16.66 -19.84
N GLU A 277 37.84 -17.76 -20.57
CA GLU A 277 36.49 -18.14 -21.00
C GLU A 277 35.63 -18.51 -19.79
N ILE A 278 34.34 -18.18 -19.86
CA ILE A 278 33.42 -18.52 -18.78
C ILE A 278 33.18 -20.03 -18.78
N PRO A 279 33.37 -20.73 -17.64
CA PRO A 279 33.07 -22.15 -17.53
C PRO A 279 31.62 -22.46 -17.92
N GLY A 280 31.43 -23.28 -18.95
CA GLY A 280 30.10 -23.68 -19.43
C GLY A 280 29.38 -22.65 -20.33
N GLY A 281 30.04 -21.56 -20.71
CA GLY A 281 29.49 -20.50 -21.58
C GLY A 281 30.29 -20.28 -22.86
N THR A 282 29.83 -19.36 -23.70
CA THR A 282 30.52 -18.94 -24.96
C THR A 282 31.16 -17.56 -24.87
N GLY A 283 31.18 -16.97 -23.68
CA GLY A 283 31.73 -15.65 -23.41
C GLY A 283 33.12 -15.64 -22.75
N ARG A 284 33.71 -14.44 -22.69
CA ARG A 284 34.99 -14.18 -21.99
C ARG A 284 34.80 -13.17 -20.87
N LEU A 285 35.40 -13.43 -19.70
CA LEU A 285 35.40 -12.48 -18.60
C LEU A 285 36.21 -11.23 -18.97
N VAL A 286 35.73 -10.05 -18.60
CA VAL A 286 36.49 -8.81 -18.63
C VAL A 286 36.51 -8.14 -17.27
N THR A 287 37.66 -7.56 -16.93
CA THR A 287 37.84 -6.89 -15.64
C THR A 287 38.22 -5.42 -15.80
N ALA A 288 37.74 -4.57 -14.89
CA ALA A 288 38.05 -3.14 -14.86
C ALA A 288 38.49 -2.68 -13.46
N ALA A 289 39.61 -1.96 -13.37
CA ALA A 289 40.10 -1.38 -12.12
C ALA A 289 39.32 -0.11 -11.69
N LYS A 290 38.65 0.55 -12.64
CA LYS A 290 37.86 1.77 -12.40
C LYS A 290 36.40 1.50 -12.74
N THR A 291 35.50 2.24 -12.08
CA THR A 291 34.09 2.24 -12.45
C THR A 291 33.93 2.67 -13.91
N THR A 292 33.25 1.83 -14.69
CA THR A 292 33.05 2.03 -16.14
C THR A 292 31.56 1.94 -16.43
N TYR A 293 31.03 2.96 -17.10
CA TYR A 293 29.65 2.99 -17.60
C TYR A 293 29.68 2.64 -19.08
N VAL A 294 29.09 1.51 -19.45
CA VAL A 294 29.08 1.01 -20.81
C VAL A 294 27.68 1.17 -21.39
N THR A 295 27.56 1.68 -22.62
CA THR A 295 26.29 1.94 -23.31
C THR A 295 26.20 1.09 -24.57
N THR A 296 24.98 0.81 -25.04
CA THR A 296 24.75 0.24 -26.38
C THR A 296 25.46 1.08 -27.44
N GLY A 297 26.10 0.43 -28.41
CA GLY A 297 26.82 1.08 -29.51
C GLY A 297 28.15 1.72 -29.09
N MET A 298 28.62 1.48 -27.85
CA MET A 298 29.92 1.95 -27.42
C MET A 298 31.03 1.18 -28.13
N SER A 299 31.93 1.91 -28.78
CA SER A 299 33.12 1.33 -29.39
C SER A 299 34.13 0.86 -28.33
N MET A 300 34.70 -0.32 -28.59
CA MET A 300 35.79 -0.93 -27.85
C MET A 300 36.93 -1.27 -28.82
N ARG A 301 38.15 -0.84 -28.49
CA ARG A 301 39.34 -1.11 -29.33
C ARG A 301 40.40 -1.89 -28.59
N VAL A 302 41.03 -2.85 -29.25
CA VAL A 302 42.18 -3.57 -28.69
C VAL A 302 43.40 -2.64 -28.63
N LEU A 303 44.01 -2.51 -27.46
CA LEU A 303 45.18 -1.64 -27.26
C LEU A 303 46.37 -2.15 -28.09
N GLY A 304 46.87 -1.28 -28.98
CA GLY A 304 48.01 -1.61 -29.84
C GLY A 304 47.61 -2.19 -31.20
N GLU A 305 46.32 -2.42 -31.44
CA GLU A 305 45.79 -2.90 -32.72
C GLU A 305 44.76 -1.91 -33.29
N HIS A 306 44.54 -1.98 -34.60
CA HIS A 306 43.43 -1.33 -35.28
C HIS A 306 42.23 -2.30 -35.40
N ASP A 307 41.87 -2.95 -34.28
CA ASP A 307 40.70 -3.83 -34.19
C ASP A 307 39.68 -3.24 -33.21
N GLU A 308 38.57 -2.75 -33.75
CA GLU A 308 37.51 -2.00 -33.08
C GLU A 308 36.16 -2.69 -33.27
N VAL A 309 35.31 -2.62 -32.26
CA VAL A 309 33.96 -3.21 -32.29
C VAL A 309 32.98 -2.35 -31.53
N ASP A 310 31.75 -2.29 -32.03
CA ASP A 310 30.65 -1.66 -31.31
C ASP A 310 29.92 -2.68 -30.43
N LEU A 311 29.62 -2.26 -29.21
CA LEU A 311 28.83 -3.07 -28.30
C LEU A 311 27.38 -3.21 -28.78
N GLY A 312 26.84 -4.41 -28.72
CA GLY A 312 25.45 -4.72 -29.01
C GLY A 312 24.47 -4.15 -27.98
N LEU A 313 23.22 -4.62 -28.07
CA LEU A 313 22.09 -4.08 -27.31
C LEU A 313 22.13 -4.47 -25.82
N LEU A 314 22.32 -3.49 -24.94
CA LEU A 314 22.20 -3.66 -23.48
C LEU A 314 20.74 -3.56 -23.01
N PRO A 315 20.37 -4.15 -21.84
CA PRO A 315 19.03 -4.01 -21.27
C PRO A 315 18.71 -2.56 -20.89
N GLU A 316 17.42 -2.21 -20.96
CA GLU A 316 16.93 -0.89 -20.52
C GLU A 316 16.95 -0.80 -18.99
N THR A 317 17.43 0.30 -18.44
CA THR A 317 17.27 0.56 -17.00
C THR A 317 15.84 0.97 -16.70
N THR A 318 15.24 0.49 -15.61
CA THR A 318 13.94 0.99 -15.15
C THR A 318 14.06 2.44 -14.67
N GLN A 319 13.21 3.36 -15.18
CA GLN A 319 13.12 4.73 -14.65
C GLN A 319 12.18 4.81 -13.45
N SER A 320 12.17 5.96 -12.78
CA SER A 320 11.24 6.28 -11.70
C SER A 320 10.28 7.39 -12.15
N LEU A 321 9.03 7.32 -11.70
CA LEU A 321 8.10 8.45 -11.79
C LEU A 321 8.32 9.36 -10.58
N VAL A 322 8.67 10.62 -10.82
CA VAL A 322 8.78 11.62 -9.76
C VAL A 322 7.39 12.17 -9.47
N LEU A 323 6.90 11.97 -8.24
CA LEU A 323 5.64 12.55 -7.78
C LEU A 323 5.89 13.98 -7.30
N HIS A 324 5.19 14.94 -7.90
CA HIS A 324 5.14 16.32 -7.41
C HIS A 324 3.89 16.48 -6.55
N ALA A 325 4.04 17.05 -5.35
CA ALA A 325 2.89 17.52 -4.59
C ALA A 325 2.28 18.70 -5.37
N GLY A 326 1.01 18.58 -5.73
CA GLY A 326 0.19 19.67 -6.25
C GLY A 326 -0.36 20.53 -5.12
#